data_AF-X1DQB9-F1
#
_entry.id   AF-X1DQB9-F1
#
_cell.length_a   1.000
_cell.length_b   1.000
_cell.length_c   1.000
_cell.angle_alpha   90.00
_cell.angle_beta   90.00
_cell.angle_gamma   90.00
#
_symmetry.space_group_name_H-M   'P 1'
#
loop_
_entity.id
_entity.type
_entity.pdbx_description
1 polymer ?
#
loop_
_entity_poly.entity_id
_entity_poly.type
_entity_poly.pdbx_seq_one_letter_code
_entity_poly.pdbx_strand_id
1 'polypeptide(L)'
;MRRLEINLNKIKHNAKTLKEEFAKKGITITSVIKGVAGSPEIANAILESGINTIAVSQFQDIKKMKEFGVKAEFLLTRLPMHTEVPDIVKYADISLNSEISTVKL
;
A
#
# COMPACT_ATOMS: atom_id res chain seq x y z
N MET A 1 -9.68 -27.01 12.82
CA MET A 1 -9.66 -25.53 12.79
C MET A 1 -8.86 -25.10 11.58
N ARG A 2 -9.36 -24.20 10.73
CA ARG A 2 -8.61 -23.72 9.55
C ARG A 2 -7.78 -22.50 9.97
N ARG A 3 -6.47 -22.51 9.69
CA ARG A 3 -5.53 -21.41 9.96
C ARG A 3 -4.75 -21.08 8.69
N LEU A 4 -4.45 -19.80 8.51
CA LEU A 4 -3.48 -19.33 7.52
C LEU A 4 -2.20 -18.91 8.27
N GLU A 5 -1.05 -19.38 7.80
CA GLU A 5 0.25 -18.97 8.31
C GLU A 5 0.95 -18.11 7.26
N ILE A 6 1.36 -16.90 7.67
CA ILE A 6 2.05 -15.95 6.80
C ILE A 6 3.47 -15.78 7.32
N ASN A 7 4.45 -16.13 6.49
CA ASN A 7 5.86 -15.98 6.83
C ASN A 7 6.38 -14.60 6.41
N LEU A 8 6.42 -13.66 7.36
CA LEU A 8 6.88 -12.29 7.13
C LEU A 8 8.34 -12.21 6.67
N ASN A 9 9.20 -13.12 7.15
CA ASN A 9 10.62 -13.15 6.74
C ASN A 9 10.76 -13.45 5.25
N LYS A 10 9.93 -14.34 4.68
CA LYS A 10 9.92 -14.61 3.24
C LYS A 10 9.43 -13.40 2.44
N ILE A 11 8.43 -12.67 2.93
CA ILE A 11 7.95 -11.43 2.30
C ILE A 11 9.07 -10.39 2.27
N LYS A 12 9.72 -10.13 3.42
CA LYS A 12 10.83 -9.20 3.55
C LYS A 12 12.01 -9.59 2.64
N HIS A 13 12.36 -10.88 2.61
CA HIS A 13 13.41 -11.40 1.73
C HIS A 13 13.09 -11.11 0.25
N ASN A 14 11.90 -11.47 -0.20
CA ASN A 14 11.49 -11.26 -1.59
C ASN A 14 11.47 -9.76 -1.94
N ALA A 15 10.91 -8.92 -1.07
CA ALA A 15 10.86 -7.48 -1.26
C ALA A 15 12.26 -6.88 -1.38
N LYS A 16 13.20 -7.28 -0.50
CA LYS A 16 14.60 -6.85 -0.55
C LYS A 16 15.30 -7.29 -1.83
N THR A 17 15.18 -8.56 -2.20
CA THR A 17 15.78 -9.11 -3.43
C THR A 17 15.30 -8.35 -4.66
N LEU A 18 13.99 -8.14 -4.79
CA LEU A 18 13.43 -7.38 -5.93
C LEU A 18 13.92 -5.93 -5.91
N LYS A 19 13.87 -5.26 -4.75
CA LYS A 19 14.34 -3.88 -4.62
C LYS A 19 15.79 -3.72 -5.06
N GLU A 20 16.68 -4.64 -4.65
CA GLU A 20 18.09 -4.61 -5.03
C GLU A 20 18.29 -4.84 -6.54
N GLU A 21 17.57 -5.79 -7.14
CA GLU A 21 17.67 -6.05 -8.59
C GLU A 21 17.15 -4.89 -9.46
N PHE A 22 16.03 -4.29 -9.07
CA PHE A 22 15.43 -3.18 -9.81
C PHE A 22 16.18 -1.86 -9.58
N ALA A 23 16.80 -1.66 -8.41
CA ALA A 23 17.63 -0.49 -8.13
C ALA A 23 18.85 -0.41 -9.06
N LYS A 24 19.44 -1.54 -9.47
CA LYS A 24 20.53 -1.58 -10.47
C LYS A 24 20.12 -0.98 -11.83
N LYS A 25 18.82 -0.89 -12.10
CA LYS A 25 18.23 -0.34 -13.31
C LYS A 25 17.63 1.05 -13.11
N GLY A 26 17.80 1.65 -11.93
CA GLY A 26 17.17 2.92 -11.57
C GLY A 26 15.65 2.85 -11.39
N ILE A 27 15.08 1.67 -11.13
CA ILE A 27 13.64 1.44 -10.98
C ILE A 27 13.29 1.39 -9.49
N THR A 28 12.28 2.16 -9.09
CA THR A 28 11.66 2.13 -7.76
C THR A 28 10.42 1.24 -7.73
N ILE A 29 10.16 0.56 -6.61
CA ILE A 29 9.04 -0.36 -6.46
C ILE A 29 7.95 0.27 -5.58
N THR A 30 6.70 0.11 -5.98
CA THR A 30 5.52 0.26 -5.11
C THR A 30 4.97 -1.13 -4.80
N SER A 31 4.81 -1.45 -3.52
CA SER A 31 4.33 -2.77 -3.10
C SER A 31 2.81 -2.79 -2.94
N VAL A 32 2.14 -3.68 -3.66
CA VAL A 32 0.69 -3.85 -3.57
C VAL A 32 0.36 -4.93 -2.53
N ILE A 33 -0.38 -4.58 -1.47
CA ILE A 33 -0.81 -5.53 -0.41
C ILE A 33 -2.32 -5.81 -0.44
N LYS A 34 -2.84 -6.04 -1.64
CA LYS A 34 -4.25 -6.35 -1.85
C LYS A 34 -4.58 -7.75 -1.32
N GLY A 35 -5.73 -7.89 -0.65
CA GLY A 35 -6.22 -9.19 -0.16
C GLY A 35 -5.72 -9.63 1.22
N VAL A 36 -4.93 -8.79 1.90
CA VAL A 36 -4.49 -9.03 3.28
C VAL A 36 -5.09 -8.04 4.30
N ALA A 37 -6.21 -7.40 3.92
CA ALA A 37 -7.00 -6.49 4.77
C ALA A 37 -6.15 -5.42 5.49
N GLY A 38 -5.22 -4.80 4.75
CA GLY A 38 -4.35 -3.75 5.29
C GLY A 38 -3.54 -4.18 6.51
N SER A 39 -3.02 -5.43 6.54
CA SER A 39 -2.19 -5.94 7.64
C SER A 39 -0.97 -5.03 7.86
N PRO A 40 -0.87 -4.37 9.04
CA PRO A 40 0.29 -3.55 9.40
C PRO A 40 1.59 -4.37 9.47
N GLU A 41 1.50 -5.65 9.85
CA GLU A 41 2.66 -6.55 9.97
C GLU A 41 3.27 -6.85 8.60
N ILE A 42 2.44 -7.11 7.58
CA ILE A 42 2.90 -7.33 6.21
C ILE A 42 3.46 -6.02 5.63
N ALA A 43 2.80 -4.88 5.86
CA ALA A 43 3.28 -3.58 5.42
C ALA A 43 4.66 -3.26 6.02
N ASN A 44 4.84 -3.43 7.33
CA ASN A 44 6.12 -3.18 8.00
C ASN A 44 7.22 -4.13 7.53
N ALA A 45 6.93 -5.42 7.31
CA ALA A 45 7.91 -6.36 6.75
C ALA A 45 8.43 -5.92 5.37
N ILE A 46 7.56 -5.32 4.55
CA ILE A 46 7.94 -4.72 3.27
C ILE A 46 8.74 -3.43 3.48
N LEU A 47 8.30 -2.53 4.37
CA LEU A 47 9.00 -1.27 4.66
C LEU A 47 10.43 -1.50 5.16
N GLU A 48 10.64 -2.53 5.99
CA GLU A 48 11.97 -2.93 6.46
C GLU A 48 12.91 -3.43 5.35
N SER A 49 12.40 -3.70 4.15
CA SER A 49 13.22 -4.01 2.96
C SER A 49 13.72 -2.75 2.23
N GLY A 50 13.26 -1.56 2.64
CA GLY A 50 13.59 -0.27 2.03
C GLY A 50 12.67 0.13 0.87
N ILE A 51 11.52 -0.54 0.71
CA ILE A 51 10.44 -0.08 -0.15
C ILE A 51 9.55 0.84 0.69
N ASN A 52 9.26 2.06 0.22
CA ASN A 52 8.59 3.08 1.02
C ASN A 52 7.14 3.36 0.61
N THR A 53 6.68 2.78 -0.50
CA THR A 53 5.34 3.01 -1.05
C THR A 53 4.49 1.74 -0.98
N ILE A 54 3.30 1.85 -0.39
CA ILE A 54 2.32 0.79 -0.25
C ILE A 54 1.06 1.14 -1.04
N ALA A 55 0.63 0.21 -1.89
CA ALA A 55 -0.56 0.33 -2.70
C ALA A 55 -1.67 -0.62 -2.21
N VAL A 56 -2.89 -0.10 -2.09
CA VAL A 56 -4.09 -0.87 -1.71
C VAL A 56 -5.29 -0.47 -2.56
N SER A 57 -6.37 -1.25 -2.46
CA SER A 57 -7.61 -0.99 -3.20
C SER A 57 -8.71 -0.36 -2.35
N GLN A 58 -8.55 -0.26 -1.04
CA GLN A 58 -9.56 0.33 -0.15
C GLN A 58 -8.88 1.34 0.76
N PHE A 59 -9.42 2.56 0.86
CA PHE A 59 -8.82 3.59 1.70
C PHE A 59 -8.91 3.24 3.19
N GLN A 60 -9.88 2.40 3.57
CA GLN A 60 -10.03 1.89 4.93
C GLN A 60 -8.81 1.07 5.37
N ASP A 61 -8.17 0.35 4.44
CA ASP A 61 -6.90 -0.35 4.70
C ASP A 61 -5.78 0.66 4.98
N ILE A 62 -5.74 1.79 4.28
CA ILE A 62 -4.78 2.88 4.53
C ILE A 62 -5.02 3.49 5.90
N LYS A 63 -6.27 3.84 6.20
CA LYS A 63 -6.68 4.41 7.49
C LYS A 63 -6.26 3.49 8.64
N LYS A 64 -6.58 2.20 8.55
CA LYS A 64 -6.15 1.19 9.52
C LYS A 64 -4.63 1.19 9.68
N MET A 65 -3.87 1.09 8.58
CA MET A 65 -2.41 1.09 8.66
C MET A 65 -1.84 2.34 9.34
N LYS A 66 -2.36 3.53 9.02
CA LYS A 66 -1.96 4.78 9.69
C LYS A 66 -2.32 4.79 11.18
N GLU A 67 -3.49 4.30 11.57
CA GLU A 67 -3.89 4.14 12.99
C GLU A 67 -2.96 3.20 13.76
N PHE A 68 -2.42 2.17 13.11
CA PHE A 68 -1.39 1.27 13.65
C PHE A 68 0.04 1.81 13.50
N GLY A 69 0.22 3.06 13.08
CA GLY A 69 1.52 3.73 13.02
C GLY A 69 2.41 3.34 11.84
N VAL A 70 1.88 2.68 10.80
CA VAL A 70 2.63 2.37 9.58
C VAL A 70 2.99 3.65 8.86
N LYS A 71 4.29 3.85 8.59
CA LYS A 71 4.83 5.03 7.91
C LYS A 71 5.24 4.66 6.49
N ALA A 72 4.33 4.86 5.55
CA ALA A 72 4.54 4.67 4.12
C ALA A 72 3.90 5.82 3.33
N GLU A 73 4.33 5.98 2.09
CA GLU A 73 3.52 6.66 1.08
C GLU A 73 2.43 5.70 0.62
N PHE A 74 1.17 6.12 0.73
CA PHE A 74 0.02 5.28 0.43
C PHE A 74 -0.63 5.64 -0.90
N LEU A 75 -0.73 4.63 -1.77
CA LEU A 75 -1.35 4.73 -3.10
C LEU A 75 -2.67 3.97 -3.14
N LEU A 76 -3.73 4.63 -3.61
CA LEU A 76 -5.01 3.98 -3.90
C LEU A 76 -5.06 3.55 -5.37
N THR A 77 -5.23 2.24 -5.59
CA THR A 77 -5.19 1.60 -6.94
C THR A 77 -6.55 1.50 -7.63
N ARG A 78 -7.58 2.15 -7.09
CA ARG A 78 -8.92 2.17 -7.70
C ARG A 78 -9.45 3.59 -7.77
N LEU A 79 -10.45 3.76 -8.63
CA LEU A 79 -11.28 4.97 -8.63
C LEU A 79 -12.00 5.12 -7.29
N PRO A 80 -12.03 6.33 -6.71
CA PRO A 80 -12.77 6.61 -5.51
C PRO A 80 -14.28 6.68 -5.82
N MET A 81 -15.13 6.30 -4.86
CA MET A 81 -16.51 6.76 -4.91
C MET A 81 -16.52 8.25 -4.52
N HIS A 82 -17.43 9.04 -5.10
CA HIS A 82 -17.50 10.48 -4.80
C HIS A 82 -17.67 10.77 -3.29
N THR A 83 -18.42 9.90 -2.59
CA THR A 83 -18.62 9.99 -1.14
C THR A 83 -17.36 9.72 -0.31
N GLU A 84 -16.36 9.06 -0.89
CA GLU A 84 -15.11 8.71 -0.20
C GLU A 84 -14.02 9.77 -0.40
N VAL A 85 -14.18 10.70 -1.34
CA VAL A 85 -13.15 11.69 -1.70
C VAL A 85 -12.61 12.46 -0.49
N PRO A 86 -13.43 12.99 0.46
CA PRO A 86 -12.91 13.69 1.62
C PRO A 86 -11.97 12.84 2.49
N ASP A 87 -12.30 11.56 2.68
CA ASP A 87 -11.46 10.63 3.44
C ASP A 87 -10.20 10.25 2.65
N ILE A 88 -10.31 10.07 1.33
CA ILE A 88 -9.17 9.71 0.48
C ILE A 88 -8.14 10.85 0.46
N VAL A 89 -8.58 12.10 0.33
CA VAL A 89 -7.70 13.27 0.43
C VAL A 89 -7.01 13.34 1.80
N LYS A 90 -7.70 12.90 2.87
CA LYS A 90 -7.15 12.88 4.23
C LYS A 90 -6.13 11.76 4.45
N TYR A 91 -6.37 10.57 3.92
CA TYR A 91 -5.60 9.37 4.27
C TYR A 91 -4.66 8.85 3.18
N ALA A 92 -4.94 9.04 1.90
CA ALA A 92 -4.06 8.57 0.82
C ALA A 92 -3.11 9.68 0.38
N ASP A 93 -1.87 9.32 0.09
CA ASP A 93 -0.88 10.26 -0.46
C ASP A 93 -1.01 10.36 -1.98
N ILE A 94 -1.41 9.26 -2.64
CA ILE A 94 -1.64 9.18 -4.08
C ILE A 94 -3.00 8.52 -4.36
N SER A 95 -3.81 9.13 -5.23
CA SER A 95 -5.03 8.52 -5.77
C SER A 95 -5.02 8.54 -7.29
N LEU A 96 -5.39 7.42 -7.92
CA LEU A 96 -5.46 7.29 -9.37
C LEU A 96 -6.89 7.57 -9.83
N ASN A 97 -7.06 8.58 -10.70
CA ASN A 97 -8.36 9.05 -11.17
C ASN A 97 -8.38 9.11 -12.70
N SER A 98 -9.45 8.60 -13.32
CA SER A 98 -9.71 8.72 -14.77
C SER A 98 -10.83 9.68 -15.11
N GLU A 99 -11.69 10.02 -14.14
CA GLU A 99 -12.88 10.83 -14.36
C GLU A 99 -12.67 12.29 -13.94
N ILE A 100 -12.95 13.21 -14.86
CA ILE A 100 -12.86 14.65 -14.59
C ILE A 100 -13.85 15.10 -13.50
N SER A 101 -14.99 14.41 -13.37
CA SER A 101 -15.98 14.69 -12.32
C SER A 101 -15.39 14.46 -10.93
N THR A 102 -14.58 13.43 -10.76
CA THR A 102 -13.92 13.08 -9.50
C THR A 102 -12.84 14.09 -9.13
N VAL A 103 -12.04 14.54 -10.11
CA VAL A 103 -10.96 15.52 -9.89
C VAL A 103 -11.50 16.89 -9.46
N LYS A 104 -12.77 17.19 -9.74
CA LYS A 104 -13.45 18.44 -9.36
C LYS A 104 -14.05 18.44 -7.95
N LEU A 105 -14.02 17.32 -7.24
CA LEU A 105 -14.50 17.16 -5.86
C LEU A 105 -13.40 17.50 -4.87
#